data_AF-A0A3A9V6N4-F1
#
_entry.id   AF-A0A3A9V6N4-F1
#
_cell.length_a   1.000
_cell.length_b   1.000
_cell.length_c   1.000
_cell.angle_alpha   90.00
_cell.angle_beta   90.00
_cell.angle_gamma   90.00
#
_symmetry.space_group_name_H-M   'P 1'
#
loop_
_entity.id
_entity.type
_entity.pdbx_description
1 polymer ?
#
loop_
_entity_poly.entity_id
_entity_poly.type
_entity_poly.pdbx_seq_one_letter_code
_entity_poly.pdbx_strand_id
1 'polypeptide(L)'
;MKSRFAILIFLILPIFGNAQDFELKKPNVAELNAKLKKTNYTQDVTYLYLNRNYKAESKKLEVKKYDYPDYDICAFKQKFENGIVYSEEQCREAGGITTKLTLPKTDKQNLIQCVELIFKSSPMDIEHGWNSDKTKFGPTDNGVGCYYEIKETENNTKIDMYCGC
;
A
#
# COMPACT_ATOMS: atom_id res chain seq x y z
N MET A 1 58.76 30.48 -14.24
CA MET A 1 57.77 29.53 -14.83
C MET A 1 56.88 29.06 -13.69
N LYS A 2 55.69 29.63 -13.50
CA LYS A 2 54.41 29.19 -14.10
C LYS A 2 54.16 27.68 -13.90
N SER A 3 53.38 27.32 -12.89
CA SER A 3 52.08 26.61 -13.02
C SER A 3 51.73 25.96 -11.67
N ARG A 4 50.92 26.64 -10.85
CA ARG A 4 49.51 26.31 -10.59
C ARG A 4 49.33 25.14 -9.60
N PHE A 5 49.10 25.52 -8.34
CA PHE A 5 48.30 24.73 -7.40
C PHE A 5 46.97 24.36 -8.07
N ALA A 6 46.76 23.08 -8.34
CA ALA A 6 45.44 22.55 -8.70
C ALA A 6 44.89 21.83 -7.47
N ILE A 7 44.18 22.58 -6.64
CA ILE A 7 43.36 22.06 -5.55
C ILE A 7 42.23 21.25 -6.19
N LEU A 8 42.30 19.93 -6.10
CA LEU A 8 41.21 19.01 -6.47
C LEU A 8 40.38 18.71 -5.21
N ILE A 9 39.61 19.70 -4.76
CA ILE A 9 38.53 19.53 -3.79
C ILE A 9 37.23 19.65 -4.57
N PHE A 10 36.73 18.54 -5.11
CA PHE A 10 35.40 18.48 -5.74
C PHE A 10 34.84 17.05 -5.75
N LEU A 11 34.83 16.36 -4.60
CA LEU A 11 34.11 15.08 -4.43
C LEU A 11 33.41 15.00 -3.07
N ILE A 12 32.80 16.11 -2.66
CA ILE A 12 31.71 16.08 -1.69
C ILE A 12 30.59 16.87 -2.34
N LEU A 13 29.98 16.30 -3.38
CA LEU A 13 28.58 16.60 -3.62
C LEU A 13 27.85 15.85 -2.50
N PRO A 14 27.35 16.52 -1.45
CA PRO A 14 26.33 15.89 -0.65
C PRO A 14 25.24 15.52 -1.65
N ILE A 15 25.04 14.22 -1.83
CA ILE A 15 23.80 13.72 -2.41
C ILE A 15 22.76 14.12 -1.37
N PHE A 16 22.32 15.39 -1.42
CA PHE A 16 21.06 15.82 -0.88
C PHE A 16 20.02 15.07 -1.73
N GLY A 17 19.89 13.77 -1.46
CA GLY A 17 18.71 13.02 -1.82
C GLY A 17 17.61 13.79 -1.12
N ASN A 18 16.84 14.52 -1.90
CA ASN A 18 15.70 15.27 -1.39
C ASN A 18 14.93 14.32 -0.48
N ALA A 19 14.85 14.64 0.81
CA ALA A 19 13.69 14.25 1.59
C ALA A 19 12.52 15.00 0.94
N GLN A 20 12.04 14.51 -0.20
CA GLN A 20 10.74 14.90 -0.70
C GLN A 20 9.78 14.35 0.34
N ASP A 21 9.13 15.26 1.04
CA ASP A 21 8.00 14.93 1.90
C ASP A 21 7.02 14.12 1.03
N PHE A 22 6.86 12.85 1.36
CA PHE A 22 6.00 11.96 0.62
C PHE A 22 4.54 12.36 0.85
N GLU A 23 3.85 12.72 -0.23
CA GLU A 23 2.42 13.00 -0.19
C GLU A 23 1.62 11.81 -0.76
N LEU A 24 0.72 11.28 0.07
CA LEU A 24 -0.16 10.18 -0.31
C LEU A 24 -1.29 10.71 -1.21
N LYS A 25 -1.38 10.18 -2.44
CA LYS A 25 -2.40 10.58 -3.41
C LYS A 25 -3.78 10.16 -2.93
N LYS A 26 -4.74 11.07 -2.95
CA LYS A 26 -6.11 10.79 -2.50
C LYS A 26 -6.80 9.75 -3.40
N PRO A 27 -7.38 8.66 -2.85
CA PRO A 27 -8.10 7.67 -3.66
C PRO A 27 -9.34 8.26 -4.36
N ASN A 28 -9.52 7.92 -5.64
CA ASN A 28 -10.72 8.25 -6.41
C ASN A 28 -11.77 7.13 -6.25
N VAL A 29 -12.68 7.29 -5.29
CA VAL A 29 -13.68 6.28 -4.93
C VAL A 29 -14.54 5.82 -6.10
N ALA A 30 -15.00 6.76 -6.93
CA ALA A 30 -15.89 6.44 -8.05
C ALA A 30 -15.17 5.60 -9.11
N GLU A 31 -13.92 5.94 -9.43
CA GLU A 31 -13.11 5.21 -10.39
C GLU A 31 -12.75 3.81 -9.88
N LEU A 32 -12.29 3.71 -8.63
CA LEU A 32 -11.94 2.43 -8.01
C LEU A 32 -13.15 1.50 -7.97
N ASN A 33 -14.30 1.99 -7.50
CA ASN A 33 -15.54 1.22 -7.44
C ASN A 33 -16.00 0.73 -8.83
N ALA A 34 -15.98 1.60 -9.85
CA ALA A 34 -16.35 1.22 -11.21
C ALA A 34 -15.43 0.13 -11.78
N LYS A 35 -14.14 0.22 -11.48
CA LYS A 35 -13.14 -0.76 -11.95
C LYS A 35 -13.28 -2.10 -11.23
N LEU A 36 -13.51 -2.11 -9.92
CA LEU A 36 -13.79 -3.32 -9.14
C LEU A 36 -15.03 -4.05 -9.67
N LYS A 37 -16.13 -3.31 -9.91
CA LYS A 37 -17.34 -3.87 -10.53
C LYS A 37 -17.06 -4.49 -11.90
N LYS A 38 -16.26 -3.81 -12.74
CA LYS A 38 -15.89 -4.32 -14.07
C LYS A 38 -15.08 -5.61 -14.01
N THR A 39 -14.27 -5.82 -12.97
CA THR A 39 -13.45 -7.02 -12.78
C THR A 39 -14.11 -8.04 -11.85
N ASN A 40 -15.40 -7.90 -11.54
CA ASN A 40 -16.11 -8.74 -10.56
C ASN A 40 -15.34 -8.90 -9.24
N TYR A 41 -14.74 -7.81 -8.75
CA TYR A 41 -14.02 -7.76 -7.47
C TYR A 41 -12.83 -8.75 -7.35
N THR A 42 -12.28 -9.22 -8.47
CA THR A 42 -11.11 -10.14 -8.50
C THR A 42 -9.78 -9.50 -8.09
N GLN A 43 -9.73 -8.17 -7.92
CA GLN A 43 -8.50 -7.45 -7.56
C GLN A 43 -8.66 -6.79 -6.20
N ASP A 44 -7.61 -6.84 -5.38
CA ASP A 44 -7.52 -6.05 -4.16
C ASP A 44 -7.62 -4.55 -4.47
N VAL A 45 -8.45 -3.84 -3.71
CA VAL A 45 -8.73 -2.42 -3.91
C VAL A 45 -7.50 -1.54 -3.65
N THR A 46 -6.64 -1.93 -2.71
CA THR A 46 -5.40 -1.22 -2.39
C THR A 46 -4.39 -1.40 -3.51
N TYR A 47 -4.22 -2.61 -4.02
CA TYR A 47 -3.38 -2.86 -5.19
C TYR A 47 -3.87 -2.09 -6.43
N LEU A 48 -5.18 -2.06 -6.65
CA LEU A 48 -5.76 -1.30 -7.74
C LEU A 48 -5.47 0.21 -7.58
N TYR A 49 -5.66 0.75 -6.39
CA TYR A 49 -5.31 2.14 -6.07
C TYR A 49 -3.84 2.44 -6.37
N LEU A 50 -2.92 1.58 -5.95
CA LEU A 50 -1.50 1.78 -6.20
C LEU A 50 -1.17 1.79 -7.69
N ASN A 51 -1.69 0.84 -8.47
CA ASN A 51 -1.47 0.79 -9.92
C ASN A 51 -2.03 2.01 -10.67
N ARG A 52 -3.05 2.67 -10.11
CA ARG A 52 -3.62 3.89 -10.71
C ARG A 52 -2.83 5.14 -10.38
N ASN A 53 -2.22 5.18 -9.21
CA ASN A 53 -1.65 6.40 -8.66
C ASN A 53 -0.12 6.44 -8.68
N TYR A 54 0.53 5.28 -8.76
CA TYR A 54 1.97 5.17 -8.63
C TYR A 54 2.56 4.29 -9.73
N LYS A 55 3.69 4.71 -10.28
CA LYS A 55 4.45 3.90 -11.25
C LYS A 55 5.05 2.69 -10.54
N ALA A 56 4.81 1.49 -11.08
CA ALA A 56 5.51 0.29 -10.62
C ALA A 56 7.00 0.36 -10.99
N GLU A 57 7.88 0.12 -10.02
CA GLU A 57 9.34 0.08 -10.21
C GLU A 57 9.88 -1.33 -10.29
N SER A 58 9.08 -2.32 -9.88
CA SER A 58 9.42 -3.73 -10.02
C SER A 58 8.33 -4.50 -10.75
N LYS A 59 8.73 -5.63 -11.34
CA LYS A 59 7.81 -6.75 -11.60
C LYS A 59 7.27 -7.27 -10.26
N LYS A 60 6.28 -8.17 -10.32
CA LYS A 60 5.89 -8.95 -9.14
C LYS A 60 7.07 -9.81 -8.68
N LEU A 61 7.39 -9.74 -7.39
CA LEU A 61 8.44 -10.45 -6.67
C LEU A 61 7.79 -11.45 -5.72
N GLU A 62 8.58 -12.42 -5.23
CA GLU A 62 8.13 -13.39 -4.22
C GLU A 62 6.80 -14.07 -4.61
N VAL A 63 6.62 -14.33 -5.91
CA VAL A 63 5.37 -14.83 -6.49
C VAL A 63 5.11 -16.27 -6.04
N LYS A 64 3.93 -16.50 -5.46
CA LYS A 64 3.38 -17.84 -5.22
C LYS A 64 2.13 -18.04 -6.07
N LYS A 65 1.90 -19.27 -6.50
CA LYS A 65 0.68 -19.70 -7.19
C LYS A 65 -0.04 -20.71 -6.31
N TYR A 66 -1.33 -20.88 -6.55
CA TYR A 66 -2.03 -22.02 -5.97
C TYR A 66 -1.42 -23.33 -6.47
N ASP A 67 -1.57 -24.39 -5.67
CA ASP A 67 -1.11 -25.74 -6.03
C ASP A 67 -1.93 -26.33 -7.19
N TYR A 68 -3.07 -25.72 -7.53
CA TYR A 68 -3.93 -26.12 -8.64
C TYR A 68 -3.48 -25.51 -9.97
N PRO A 69 -3.34 -26.32 -11.05
CA PRO A 69 -2.63 -25.95 -12.28
C PRO A 69 -3.27 -24.81 -13.10
N ASP A 70 -4.56 -24.52 -12.89
CA ASP A 70 -5.31 -23.52 -13.65
C ASP A 70 -5.48 -22.17 -12.91
N TYR A 71 -4.88 -22.02 -11.73
CA TYR A 71 -5.13 -20.86 -10.88
C TYR A 71 -4.04 -19.78 -10.96
N ASP A 72 -4.49 -18.55 -10.74
CA ASP A 72 -3.69 -17.33 -10.76
C ASP A 72 -2.69 -17.22 -9.59
N ILE A 73 -1.88 -16.17 -9.63
CA ILE A 73 -0.97 -15.79 -8.53
C ILE A 73 -1.78 -15.62 -7.24
N CYS A 74 -1.37 -16.31 -6.17
CA CYS A 74 -2.02 -16.25 -4.86
C CYS A 74 -1.24 -15.43 -3.83
N ALA A 75 0.03 -15.11 -4.10
CA ALA A 75 0.79 -14.17 -3.30
C ALA A 75 1.84 -13.48 -4.17
N PHE A 76 2.10 -12.20 -3.90
CA PHE A 76 3.23 -11.51 -4.49
C PHE A 76 3.58 -10.27 -3.68
N LYS A 77 4.74 -9.70 -4.01
CA LYS A 77 5.21 -8.40 -3.55
C LYS A 77 5.55 -7.50 -4.73
N GLN A 78 5.28 -6.21 -4.64
CA GLN A 78 5.63 -5.27 -5.69
C GLN A 78 6.07 -3.92 -5.12
N LYS A 79 7.08 -3.32 -5.75
CA LYS A 79 7.60 -2.00 -5.43
C LYS A 79 7.05 -0.98 -6.41
N PHE A 80 6.69 0.18 -5.88
CA PHE A 80 6.25 1.35 -6.63
C PHE A 80 7.19 2.53 -6.32
N GLU A 81 7.09 3.57 -7.15
CA GLU A 81 7.81 4.82 -6.95
C GLU A 81 7.62 5.39 -5.54
N ASN A 82 8.55 6.24 -5.13
CA ASN A 82 8.63 6.79 -3.78
C ASN A 82 8.83 5.73 -2.68
N GLY A 83 9.39 4.56 -3.01
CA GLY A 83 9.71 3.54 -2.00
C GLY A 83 8.50 2.81 -1.42
N ILE A 84 7.33 2.91 -2.06
CA ILE A 84 6.12 2.20 -1.64
C ILE A 84 6.28 0.70 -1.92
N VAL A 85 5.91 -0.14 -0.95
CA VAL A 85 5.94 -1.60 -1.07
C VAL A 85 4.58 -2.19 -0.72
N TYR A 86 4.04 -2.97 -1.64
CA TYR A 86 2.82 -3.74 -1.45
C TYR A 86 3.12 -5.23 -1.44
N SER A 87 2.39 -5.99 -0.63
CA SER A 87 2.33 -7.44 -0.76
C SER A 87 0.94 -7.97 -0.44
N GLU A 88 0.56 -9.06 -1.09
CA GLU A 88 -0.66 -9.82 -0.81
C GLU A 88 -0.36 -11.30 -0.67
N GLU A 89 -1.17 -11.98 0.14
CA GLU A 89 -1.20 -13.42 0.31
C GLU A 89 -2.63 -13.90 0.55
N GLN A 90 -3.11 -14.76 -0.35
CA GLN A 90 -4.44 -15.37 -0.36
C GLN A 90 -4.39 -16.87 -0.74
N CYS A 91 -3.23 -17.51 -0.55
CA CYS A 91 -3.02 -18.90 -0.97
C CYS A 91 -3.84 -19.95 -0.20
N ARG A 92 -4.64 -19.55 0.79
CA ARG A 92 -5.55 -20.44 1.53
C ARG A 92 -6.98 -20.20 1.07
N GLU A 93 -7.64 -21.22 0.53
CA GLU A 93 -8.99 -21.14 -0.05
C GLU A 93 -10.06 -20.56 0.90
N ALA A 94 -9.92 -20.76 2.21
CA ALA A 94 -10.86 -20.28 3.23
C ALA A 94 -10.26 -19.24 4.20
N GLY A 95 -9.11 -18.64 3.87
CA GLY A 95 -8.33 -17.83 4.81
C GLY A 95 -8.50 -16.31 4.67
N GLY A 96 -9.34 -15.85 3.74
CA GLY A 96 -9.37 -14.45 3.34
C GLY A 96 -8.09 -13.99 2.64
N ILE A 97 -7.97 -12.69 2.42
CA ILE A 97 -6.79 -12.03 1.86
C ILE A 97 -6.08 -11.24 2.95
N THR A 98 -4.76 -11.45 3.08
CA THR A 98 -3.88 -10.60 3.88
C THR A 98 -3.07 -9.72 2.94
N THR A 99 -3.13 -8.41 3.13
CA THR A 99 -2.28 -7.47 2.38
C THR A 99 -1.48 -6.60 3.33
N LYS A 100 -0.32 -6.15 2.86
CA LYS A 100 0.56 -5.23 3.60
C LYS A 100 0.98 -4.10 2.68
N LEU A 101 0.85 -2.88 3.18
CA LEU A 101 1.30 -1.69 2.51
C LEU A 101 2.34 -1.00 3.38
N THR A 102 3.54 -0.78 2.84
CA THR A 102 4.57 0.06 3.44
C THR A 102 4.70 1.32 2.61
N LEU A 103 4.48 2.46 3.24
CA LEU A 103 4.64 3.80 2.69
C LEU A 103 5.86 4.46 3.36
N PRO A 104 6.50 5.44 2.69
CA PRO A 104 7.29 6.43 3.41
C PRO A 104 6.49 7.07 4.53
N LYS A 105 7.18 7.69 5.48
CA LYS A 105 6.52 8.41 6.57
C LYS A 105 5.46 9.36 6.01
N THR A 106 4.22 9.15 6.43
CA THR A 106 3.03 9.88 5.95
C THR A 106 2.30 10.50 7.12
N ASP A 107 1.71 11.68 6.92
CA ASP A 107 0.82 12.29 7.90
C ASP A 107 -0.36 11.35 8.26
N LYS A 108 -0.63 11.22 9.56
CA LYS A 108 -1.65 10.30 10.09
C LYS A 108 -3.07 10.65 9.62
N GLN A 109 -3.42 11.93 9.48
CA GLN A 109 -4.74 12.36 8.99
C GLN A 109 -4.93 11.98 7.53
N ASN A 110 -3.92 12.19 6.69
CA ASN A 110 -3.96 11.79 5.28
C ASN A 110 -4.07 10.27 5.13
N LEU A 111 -3.38 9.51 5.99
CA LEU A 111 -3.45 8.06 6.01
C LEU A 111 -4.84 7.56 6.42
N ILE A 112 -5.42 8.13 7.47
CA ILE A 112 -6.79 7.82 7.93
C ILE A 112 -7.79 8.07 6.80
N GLN A 113 -7.72 9.24 6.17
CA GLN A 113 -8.59 9.58 5.05
C GLN A 113 -8.39 8.62 3.86
N CYS A 114 -7.15 8.21 3.59
CA CYS A 114 -6.88 7.23 2.55
C CYS A 114 -7.55 5.89 2.85
N VAL A 115 -7.41 5.35 4.08
CA VAL A 115 -8.04 4.09 4.49
C VAL A 115 -9.56 4.16 4.34
N GLU A 116 -10.19 5.25 4.79
CA GLU A 116 -11.64 5.46 4.66
C GLU A 116 -12.10 5.48 3.20
N LEU A 117 -11.35 6.14 2.31
CA LEU A 117 -11.68 6.22 0.89
C LEU A 117 -11.42 4.89 0.17
N ILE A 118 -10.39 4.14 0.54
CA ILE A 118 -10.15 2.78 0.05
C ILE A 118 -11.32 1.87 0.44
N PHE A 119 -11.71 1.86 1.72
CA PHE A 119 -12.86 1.08 2.19
C PHE A 119 -14.15 1.47 1.46
N LYS A 120 -14.42 2.78 1.32
CA LYS A 120 -15.60 3.30 0.60
C LYS A 120 -15.62 2.91 -0.88
N SER A 121 -14.48 2.55 -1.47
CA SER A 121 -14.40 2.09 -2.86
C SER A 121 -14.95 0.68 -3.05
N SER A 122 -14.98 -0.13 -1.98
CA SER A 122 -15.57 -1.47 -1.94
C SER A 122 -16.33 -1.66 -0.62
N PRO A 123 -17.44 -0.93 -0.41
CA PRO A 123 -18.12 -0.91 0.88
C PRO A 123 -18.74 -2.27 1.19
N MET A 124 -18.75 -2.62 2.47
CA MET A 124 -19.40 -3.81 3.00
C MET A 124 -20.70 -3.40 3.70
N ASP A 125 -21.66 -4.33 3.82
CA ASP A 125 -22.94 -4.09 4.52
C ASP A 125 -22.80 -4.08 6.05
N ILE A 126 -21.58 -4.20 6.56
CA ILE A 126 -21.25 -4.22 7.99
C ILE A 126 -20.67 -2.86 8.37
N GLU A 127 -21.12 -2.32 9.51
CA GLU A 127 -20.60 -1.05 10.02
C GLU A 127 -19.12 -1.19 10.40
N HIS A 128 -18.28 -0.29 9.88
CA HIS A 128 -16.87 -0.21 10.21
C HIS A 128 -16.54 1.12 10.88
N GLY A 129 -15.62 1.10 11.83
CA GLY A 129 -15.21 2.28 12.57
C GLY A 129 -13.75 2.22 13.02
N TRP A 130 -13.23 3.38 13.41
CA TRP A 130 -11.92 3.50 14.04
C TRP A 130 -11.98 3.17 15.53
N ASN A 131 -10.92 2.56 16.05
CA ASN A 131 -10.68 2.55 17.50
C ASN A 131 -10.36 3.97 18.03
N SER A 132 -10.36 4.13 19.35
CA SER A 132 -10.08 5.41 20.04
C SER A 132 -8.81 6.10 19.55
N ASP A 133 -7.77 5.31 19.28
CA ASP A 133 -6.42 5.82 18.97
C ASP A 133 -6.23 6.07 17.46
N LYS A 134 -7.25 5.76 16.64
CA LYS A 134 -7.21 5.80 15.18
C LYS A 134 -6.02 5.04 14.59
N THR A 135 -5.77 3.85 15.12
CA THR A 135 -4.73 2.92 14.67
C THR A 135 -5.32 1.67 14.04
N LYS A 136 -6.60 1.35 14.30
CA LYS A 136 -7.30 0.21 13.72
C LYS A 136 -8.66 0.64 13.19
N PHE A 137 -8.96 0.29 11.94
CA PHE A 137 -10.27 0.43 11.31
C PHE A 137 -10.82 -0.96 10.99
N GLY A 138 -12.07 -1.24 11.35
CA GLY A 138 -12.68 -2.55 11.13
C GLY A 138 -14.13 -2.61 11.59
N PRO A 139 -14.78 -3.79 11.49
CA PRO A 139 -16.13 -4.01 11.97
C PRO A 139 -16.31 -3.54 13.42
N THR A 140 -17.36 -2.78 13.70
CA THR A 140 -17.63 -2.21 15.05
C THR A 140 -18.00 -3.28 16.07
N ASP A 141 -18.52 -4.42 15.61
CA ASP A 141 -18.84 -5.61 16.39
C ASP A 141 -17.66 -6.57 16.57
N ASN A 142 -16.50 -6.28 15.96
CA ASN A 142 -15.34 -7.17 15.86
C ASN A 142 -15.65 -8.52 15.18
N GLY A 143 -16.65 -8.53 14.29
CA GLY A 143 -17.06 -9.71 13.54
C GLY A 143 -16.26 -9.95 12.25
N VAL A 144 -16.92 -10.61 11.31
CA VAL A 144 -16.41 -10.86 9.95
C VAL A 144 -16.28 -9.54 9.18
N GLY A 145 -15.21 -9.38 8.41
CA GLY A 145 -15.03 -8.17 7.59
C GLY A 145 -13.59 -7.84 7.27
N CYS A 146 -13.36 -6.58 6.92
CA CYS A 146 -12.06 -6.05 6.56
C CYS A 146 -11.47 -5.22 7.71
N TYR A 147 -10.25 -5.55 8.10
CA TYR A 147 -9.50 -4.87 9.12
C TYR A 147 -8.29 -4.17 8.51
N TYR A 148 -8.01 -2.96 8.97
CA TYR A 148 -6.84 -2.15 8.61
C TYR A 148 -6.15 -1.73 9.91
N GLU A 149 -4.86 -2.05 10.06
CA GLU A 149 -4.06 -1.71 11.23
C GLU A 149 -2.85 -0.86 10.81
N ILE A 150 -2.76 0.36 11.34
CA ILE A 150 -1.69 1.31 11.10
C ILE A 150 -0.58 1.11 12.14
N LYS A 151 0.64 0.90 11.64
CA LYS A 151 1.87 0.81 12.44
C LYS A 151 2.88 1.84 11.94
N GLU A 152 3.14 2.83 12.77
CA GLU A 152 4.11 3.88 12.45
C GLU A 152 5.51 3.53 12.95
N THR A 153 6.53 3.83 12.15
CA THR A 153 7.93 3.85 12.58
C THR A 153 8.51 5.26 12.35
N GLU A 154 9.79 5.44 12.67
CA GLU A 154 10.51 6.70 12.43
C GLU A 154 10.50 7.08 10.95
N ASN A 155 10.73 6.10 10.06
CA ASN A 155 10.93 6.35 8.63
C ASN A 155 9.74 5.95 7.74
N ASN A 156 8.83 5.12 8.25
CA ASN A 156 7.78 4.52 7.43
C ASN A 156 6.44 4.47 8.15
N THR A 157 5.41 4.30 7.35
CA THR A 157 4.06 3.99 7.79
C THR A 157 3.65 2.66 7.19
N LYS A 158 3.24 1.70 8.02
CA LYS A 158 2.77 0.38 7.56
C LYS A 158 1.28 0.25 7.81
N ILE A 159 0.58 -0.39 6.87
CA ILE A 159 -0.82 -0.77 6.99
C ILE A 159 -0.88 -2.28 6.78
N ASP A 160 -1.21 -3.02 7.83
CA ASP A 160 -1.55 -4.44 7.74
C ASP A 160 -3.07 -4.54 7.53
N MET A 161 -3.48 -5.32 6.52
CA MET A 161 -4.87 -5.45 6.13
C MET A 161 -5.27 -6.91 6.06
N TYR A 162 -6.45 -7.22 6.56
CA TYR A 162 -7.03 -8.56 6.52
C TYR A 162 -8.51 -8.47 6.19
N CYS A 163 -8.94 -9.15 5.13
CA CYS A 163 -10.34 -9.29 4.77
C CYS A 163 -10.68 -10.77 4.68
N GLY A 164 -11.59 -11.24 5.54
CA GLY A 164 -11.99 -12.65 5.58
C GLY A 164 -13.38 -12.84 6.15
N CYS A 165 -13.95 -14.01 5.86
CA CYS A 165 -15.27 -14.47 6.32
C CYS A 165 -15.15 -15.57 7.36
#